data_AF-A0A5A5TDK3-F1
#
_entry.id   AF-A0A5A5TDK3-F1
#
_cell.length_a   1.000
_cell.length_b   1.000
_cell.length_c   1.000
_cell.angle_alpha   90.00
_cell.angle_beta   90.00
_cell.angle_gamma   90.00
#
_symmetry.space_group_name_H-M   'P 1'
#
loop_
_entity.id
_entity.type
_entity.pdbx_description
1 polymer ?
#
loop_
_entity_poly.entity_id
_entity_poly.type
_entity_poly.pdbx_seq_one_letter_code
_entity_poly.pdbx_strand_id
1 'polypeptide(L)'
;MSSLLAQLQARIFSRKAISYRNLALGVIVVLETLLVCSALIPAQLWTRLIPLSSNSALNGPYPATIAPLITLLLYLLPTAIGFSCYSWQKALLLATLPAWLGLGIFAVAATSKVGAFYIFSSDHITANVSLLELFALLGSIGWLGRYFLKIS
;
A
#
# COMPACT_ATOMS: atom_id res chain seq x y z
N MET A 1 -26.81 4.30 39.86
CA MET A 1 -26.01 5.45 39.37
C MET A 1 -24.60 5.05 38.92
N SER A 2 -23.95 4.08 39.58
CA SER A 2 -22.63 3.53 39.18
C SER A 2 -22.61 2.84 37.81
N SER A 3 -23.71 2.17 37.41
CA SER A 3 -23.80 1.43 36.14
C SER A 3 -23.78 2.33 34.89
N LEU A 4 -24.39 3.52 34.96
CA LEU A 4 -24.45 4.48 33.85
C LEU A 4 -23.08 5.12 33.58
N LEU A 5 -22.32 5.44 34.63
CA LEU A 5 -20.95 5.98 34.50
C LEU A 5 -20.01 4.94 33.89
N ALA A 6 -20.10 3.67 34.30
CA ALA A 6 -19.32 2.58 33.73
C ALA A 6 -19.64 2.37 32.23
N GLN A 7 -20.92 2.42 31.84
CA GLN A 7 -21.33 2.31 30.44
C GLN A 7 -20.83 3.48 29.58
N LEU A 8 -20.84 4.70 30.11
CA LEU A 8 -20.32 5.88 29.42
C LEU A 8 -18.80 5.81 29.24
N GLN A 9 -18.06 5.42 30.28
CA GLN A 9 -16.61 5.22 30.21
C GLN A 9 -16.23 4.15 29.18
N ALA A 10 -16.95 3.01 29.17
CA ALA A 10 -16.74 1.94 28.19
C ALA A 10 -16.99 2.41 26.74
N ARG A 11 -18.04 3.22 26.50
CA ARG A 11 -18.32 3.79 25.18
C ARG A 11 -17.26 4.80 24.72
N ILE A 12 -16.71 5.60 25.63
CA ILE A 12 -15.65 6.56 25.31
C ILE A 12 -14.37 5.80 24.95
N PHE A 13 -14.02 4.77 25.71
CA PHE A 13 -12.83 3.95 25.44
C PHE A 13 -12.94 3.22 24.10
N SER A 14 -14.10 2.62 23.79
CA SER A 14 -14.30 1.94 22.51
C SER A 14 -14.23 2.91 21.32
N ARG A 15 -14.79 4.12 21.43
CA ARG A 15 -14.66 5.15 20.40
C ARG A 15 -13.21 5.58 20.17
N LYS A 16 -12.44 5.80 21.25
CA LYS A 16 -11.01 6.13 21.14
C LYS A 16 -10.21 5.01 20.46
N ALA A 17 -10.43 3.76 20.85
CA ALA A 17 -9.77 2.60 20.25
C ALA A 17 -10.05 2.48 18.73
N ILE A 18 -11.29 2.70 18.31
CA ILE A 18 -11.67 2.72 16.88
C ILE A 18 -10.94 3.85 16.14
N SER A 19 -10.80 5.03 16.76
CA SER A 19 -10.08 6.17 16.18
C SER A 19 -8.59 5.86 15.94
N TYR A 20 -7.89 5.30 16.94
CA TYR A 20 -6.48 4.94 16.80
C TYR A 20 -6.25 3.88 15.72
N ARG A 21 -7.14 2.88 15.63
CA ARG A 21 -7.06 1.86 14.57
C ARG A 21 -7.19 2.47 13.19
N ASN A 22 -8.15 3.37 13.00
CA ASN A 22 -8.35 4.03 11.71
C ASN A 22 -7.16 4.93 11.35
N LEU A 23 -6.56 5.60 12.34
CA LEU A 23 -5.36 6.40 12.15
C LEU A 23 -4.16 5.51 11.74
N ALA A 24 -3.93 4.41 12.45
CA ALA A 24 -2.85 3.47 12.13
C ALA A 24 -3.00 2.88 10.71
N LEU A 25 -4.24 2.49 10.35
CA LEU A 25 -4.58 2.08 8.99
C LEU A 25 -4.24 3.14 7.95
N GLY A 26 -4.63 4.40 8.20
CA GLY A 26 -4.32 5.52 7.32
C GLY A 26 -2.81 5.71 7.15
N VAL A 27 -2.04 5.63 8.24
CA VAL A 27 -0.58 5.74 8.19
C VAL A 27 0.03 4.62 7.36
N ILE A 28 -0.41 3.37 7.55
CA ILE A 28 0.09 2.23 6.78
C ILE A 28 -0.21 2.39 5.29
N VAL A 29 -1.43 2.82 4.93
CA VAL A 29 -1.80 3.08 3.53
C VAL A 29 -0.94 4.17 2.91
N VAL A 30 -0.66 5.26 3.64
CA VAL A 30 0.22 6.33 3.16
C VAL A 30 1.65 5.83 2.97
N LEU A 31 2.20 5.09 3.93
CA LEU A 31 3.54 4.52 3.82
C LEU A 31 3.64 3.57 2.63
N GLU A 32 2.66 2.69 2.44
CA GLU A 32 2.61 1.80 1.29
C GLU A 32 2.49 2.56 -0.02
N THR A 33 1.71 3.64 -0.05
CA THR A 33 1.60 4.50 -1.24
C THR A 33 2.95 5.12 -1.59
N LEU A 34 3.70 5.63 -0.62
CA LEU A 34 5.04 6.17 -0.85
C LEU A 34 6.01 5.08 -1.32
N LEU A 35 5.92 3.88 -0.75
CA LEU A 35 6.74 2.73 -1.12
C LEU A 35 6.47 2.30 -2.56
N VAL A 36 5.21 2.16 -2.95
CA VAL A 36 4.79 1.80 -4.31
C VAL A 36 5.19 2.88 -5.31
N CYS A 37 4.92 4.16 -5.01
CA CYS A 37 5.30 5.28 -5.89
C CYS A 37 6.80 5.32 -6.15
N SER A 38 7.63 5.06 -5.14
CA SER A 38 9.08 5.07 -5.31
C SER A 38 9.60 3.82 -6.01
N ALA A 39 8.97 2.65 -5.81
CA ALA A 39 9.29 1.41 -6.50
C ALA A 39 8.89 1.41 -7.99
N LEU A 40 7.82 2.13 -8.36
CA LEU A 40 7.37 2.23 -9.75
C LEU A 40 8.28 3.10 -10.62
N ILE A 41 9.10 3.98 -10.03
CA ILE A 41 10.03 4.83 -10.78
C ILE A 41 11.20 3.96 -11.29
N PRO A 42 11.45 3.90 -12.62
CA PRO A 42 12.59 3.19 -13.18
C PRO A 42 13.92 3.58 -12.55
N ALA A 43 14.80 2.61 -12.33
CA ALA A 43 16.11 2.84 -11.71
C ALA A 43 16.97 3.86 -12.48
N GLN A 44 16.81 3.96 -13.80
CA GLN A 44 17.50 4.96 -14.64
C GLN A 44 17.04 6.39 -14.38
N LEU A 45 15.84 6.60 -13.82
CA LEU A 45 15.41 7.93 -13.37
C LEU A 45 15.98 8.22 -11.97
N TRP A 46 16.09 7.21 -11.12
CA TRP A 46 16.75 7.36 -9.82
C TRP A 46 18.21 7.77 -9.93
N THR A 47 18.96 7.27 -10.90
CA THR A 47 20.35 7.71 -11.15
C THR A 47 20.45 9.17 -11.56
N ARG A 48 19.40 9.74 -12.19
CA ARG A 48 19.35 11.17 -12.52
C ARG A 48 18.96 12.03 -11.33
N LEU A 49 18.09 11.52 -10.46
CA LEU A 49 17.64 12.22 -9.26
C LEU A 49 18.69 12.19 -8.14
N ILE A 50 19.47 11.11 -8.05
CA ILE A 50 20.49 10.89 -7.02
C ILE A 50 21.83 10.51 -7.69
N PRO A 51 22.47 11.45 -8.40
CA PRO A 51 23.63 11.17 -9.25
C PRO A 51 24.88 10.70 -8.49
N LEU A 52 24.95 10.96 -7.18
CA LEU A 52 26.09 10.57 -6.33
C LEU A 52 25.95 9.14 -5.76
N SER A 53 24.82 8.46 -5.98
CA SER A 53 24.57 7.11 -5.47
C SER A 53 24.87 6.07 -6.54
N SER A 54 25.98 5.35 -6.41
CA SER A 54 26.36 4.23 -7.28
C SER A 54 25.36 3.07 -7.23
N ASN A 55 24.61 2.93 -6.13
CA ASN A 55 23.62 1.87 -5.95
C ASN A 55 22.26 2.17 -6.60
N SER A 56 22.01 3.42 -7.01
CA SER A 56 20.70 3.85 -7.49
C SER A 56 20.26 3.21 -8.80
N ALA A 57 21.23 2.76 -9.61
CA ALA A 57 20.99 2.06 -10.86
C ALA A 57 20.34 0.67 -10.69
N LEU A 58 20.46 0.07 -9.51
CA LEU A 58 19.94 -1.27 -9.22
C LEU A 58 18.80 -1.24 -8.20
N ASN A 59 18.96 -0.45 -7.13
CA ASN A 59 18.06 -0.47 -5.97
C ASN A 59 17.19 0.79 -5.84
N GLY A 60 17.28 1.72 -6.81
CA GLY A 60 16.57 3.00 -6.75
C GLY A 60 17.04 3.87 -5.58
N PRO A 61 16.15 4.42 -4.74
CA PRO A 61 16.54 5.27 -3.63
C PRO A 61 17.09 4.49 -2.43
N TYR A 62 17.00 3.15 -2.45
CA TYR A 62 17.30 2.31 -1.30
C TYR A 62 18.74 1.79 -1.33
N PRO A 63 19.45 1.78 -0.17
CA PRO A 63 20.68 1.04 -0.02
C PRO A 63 20.49 -0.46 -0.27
N ALA A 64 21.50 -1.12 -0.86
CA ALA A 64 21.45 -2.56 -1.16
C ALA A 64 21.19 -3.44 0.09
N THR A 65 21.63 -3.00 1.26
CA THR A 65 21.45 -3.71 2.54
C THR A 65 19.99 -3.84 2.95
N ILE A 66 19.11 -2.91 2.53
CA ILE A 66 17.68 -2.91 2.90
C ILE A 66 16.75 -3.29 1.75
N ALA A 67 17.26 -3.46 0.53
CA ALA A 67 16.43 -3.78 -0.64
C ALA A 67 15.52 -5.01 -0.43
N PRO A 68 15.99 -6.14 0.17
CA PRO A 68 15.11 -7.28 0.45
C PRO A 68 13.98 -6.95 1.43
N LEU A 69 14.26 -6.07 2.42
CA LEU A 69 13.26 -5.61 3.37
C LEU A 69 12.20 -4.75 2.70
N ILE A 70 12.58 -3.90 1.75
CA ILE A 70 11.63 -3.11 0.95
C ILE A 70 10.70 -4.03 0.15
N THR A 71 11.26 -5.02 -0.53
CA THR A 71 10.45 -6.03 -1.25
C THR A 71 9.52 -6.76 -0.30
N LEU A 72 10.00 -7.17 0.87
CA LEU A 72 9.16 -7.81 1.88
C LEU A 72 8.00 -6.90 2.32
N LEU A 73 8.27 -5.62 2.54
CA LEU A 73 7.26 -4.64 2.96
C LEU A 73 6.17 -4.45 1.90
N LEU A 74 6.53 -4.39 0.61
CA LEU A 74 5.56 -4.32 -0.51
C LEU A 74 4.58 -5.51 -0.54
N TYR A 75 4.97 -6.66 0.03
CA TYR A 75 4.07 -7.80 0.18
C TYR A 75 3.32 -7.79 1.52
N LEU A 76 4.00 -7.45 2.61
CA LEU A 76 3.44 -7.52 3.96
C LEU A 76 2.45 -6.41 4.26
N LEU A 77 2.70 -5.19 3.80
CA LEU A 77 1.85 -4.04 4.10
C LEU A 77 0.44 -4.15 3.51
N PRO A 78 0.21 -4.49 2.22
CA PRO A 78 -1.14 -4.73 1.72
C PRO A 78 -1.84 -5.88 2.45
N THR A 79 -1.12 -6.93 2.85
CA THR A 79 -1.66 -8.00 3.70
C THR A 79 -2.03 -7.50 5.09
N ALA A 80 -1.21 -6.67 5.72
CA ALA A 80 -1.48 -6.09 7.03
C ALA A 80 -2.67 -5.12 7.01
N ILE A 81 -2.82 -4.34 5.93
CA ILE A 81 -4.00 -3.50 5.67
C ILE A 81 -5.25 -4.38 5.61
N GLY A 82 -5.20 -5.45 4.82
CA GLY A 82 -6.31 -6.40 4.69
C GLY A 82 -6.68 -7.05 6.02
N PHE A 83 -5.69 -7.52 6.78
CA PHE A 83 -5.87 -8.12 8.10
C PHE A 83 -6.49 -7.16 9.13
N SER A 84 -6.20 -5.86 9.00
CA SER A 84 -6.70 -4.84 9.92
C SER A 84 -8.13 -4.37 9.58
N CYS A 85 -8.69 -4.81 8.45
CA CYS A 85 -10.03 -4.44 7.99
C CYS A 85 -11.10 -5.44 8.46
N TYR A 86 -12.27 -4.92 8.82
CA TYR A 86 -13.39 -5.75 9.28
C TYR A 86 -14.20 -6.33 8.13
N SER A 87 -14.35 -5.56 7.05
CA SER A 87 -15.09 -5.96 5.86
C SER A 87 -14.14 -6.21 4.70
N TRP A 88 -14.43 -7.26 3.93
CA TRP A 88 -13.60 -7.65 2.79
C TRP A 88 -13.54 -6.56 1.71
N GLN A 89 -14.61 -5.78 1.53
CA GLN A 89 -14.63 -4.67 0.57
C GLN A 89 -13.64 -3.56 0.97
N LYS A 90 -13.53 -3.27 2.27
CA LYS A 90 -12.58 -2.26 2.78
C LYS A 90 -11.16 -2.78 2.68
N ALA A 91 -10.95 -4.07 2.98
CA ALA A 91 -9.65 -4.71 2.84
C ALA A 91 -9.13 -4.60 1.40
N LEU A 92 -9.97 -4.97 0.42
CA LEU A 92 -9.64 -4.86 -1.01
C LEU A 92 -9.37 -3.42 -1.43
N LEU A 93 -10.29 -2.49 -1.10
CA LEU A 93 -10.16 -1.10 -1.50
C LEU A 93 -8.88 -0.48 -0.94
N LEU A 94 -8.64 -0.60 0.38
CA LEU A 94 -7.49 0.01 1.02
C LEU A 94 -6.17 -0.66 0.67
N ALA A 95 -6.16 -1.98 0.44
CA ALA A 95 -4.96 -2.66 -0.02
C ALA A 95 -4.61 -2.26 -1.46
N THR A 96 -5.59 -2.09 -2.36
CA THR A 96 -5.32 -1.73 -3.76
C THR A 96 -5.13 -0.23 -3.99
N LEU A 97 -5.57 0.63 -3.08
CA LEU A 97 -5.49 2.08 -3.22
C LEU A 97 -4.05 2.61 -3.43
N PRO A 98 -3.01 2.13 -2.71
CA PRO A 98 -1.61 2.46 -3.00
C PRO A 98 -1.21 2.18 -4.45
N ALA A 99 -1.60 1.02 -4.99
CA ALA A 99 -1.33 0.62 -6.36
C ALA A 99 -2.04 1.52 -7.37
N TRP A 100 -3.32 1.84 -7.15
CA TRP A 100 -4.08 2.78 -7.99
C TRP A 100 -3.43 4.17 -8.05
N LEU A 101 -3.05 4.72 -6.89
CA LEU A 101 -2.41 6.04 -6.83
C LEU A 101 -1.03 6.03 -7.47
N GLY A 102 -0.21 5.02 -7.16
CA GLY A 102 1.13 4.88 -7.73
C GLY A 102 1.10 4.74 -9.24
N LEU A 103 0.26 3.84 -9.76
CA LEU A 103 0.09 3.64 -11.20
C LEU A 103 -0.49 4.87 -11.89
N GLY A 104 -1.45 5.57 -11.28
CA GLY A 104 -2.03 6.79 -11.84
C GLY A 104 -1.00 7.91 -11.99
N ILE A 105 -0.23 8.19 -10.93
CA ILE A 105 0.84 9.19 -10.95
C ILE A 105 1.89 8.82 -11.98
N PHE A 106 2.31 7.54 -11.99
CA PHE A 106 3.31 7.05 -12.93
C PHE A 106 2.82 7.11 -14.38
N ALA A 107 1.58 6.74 -14.66
CA ALA A 107 1.00 6.80 -15.99
C ALA A 107 0.96 8.25 -16.53
N VAL A 108 0.56 9.22 -15.70
CA VAL A 108 0.58 10.65 -16.07
C VAL A 108 1.99 11.14 -16.36
N ALA A 109 2.97 10.71 -15.56
CA ALA A 109 4.38 11.04 -15.80
C ALA A 109 4.92 10.37 -17.08
N ALA A 110 4.52 9.13 -17.34
CA ALA A 110 4.96 8.36 -18.50
C ALA A 110 4.36 8.90 -19.80
N THR A 111 3.09 9.34 -19.81
CA THR A 111 2.48 9.96 -21.00
C THR A 111 3.17 11.26 -21.39
N SER A 112 3.78 11.97 -20.44
CA SER A 112 4.59 13.16 -20.71
C SER A 112 5.87 12.88 -21.50
N LYS A 113 6.37 11.63 -21.50
CA LYS A 113 7.58 11.22 -22.23
C LYS A 113 7.32 10.30 -23.42
N VAL A 114 6.35 9.40 -23.29
CA VAL A 114 6.08 8.33 -24.27
C VAL A 114 4.82 8.65 -25.10
N GLY A 115 3.97 9.57 -24.64
CA GLY A 115 2.72 9.94 -25.29
C GLY A 115 1.49 9.21 -24.74
N ALA A 116 0.30 9.60 -25.20
CA ALA A 116 -0.98 9.15 -24.66
C ALA A 116 -1.24 7.64 -24.82
N PHE A 117 -0.60 6.97 -25.77
CA PHE A 117 -0.79 5.53 -26.03
C PHE A 117 -0.03 4.61 -25.07
N TYR A 118 0.77 5.17 -24.16
CA TYR A 118 1.51 4.41 -23.15
C TYR A 118 0.59 3.42 -22.39
N ILE A 119 -0.57 3.90 -21.93
CA ILE A 119 -1.53 3.09 -21.16
C ILE A 119 -2.23 2.00 -21.96
N PHE A 120 -2.17 2.06 -23.31
CA PHE A 120 -2.86 1.14 -24.20
C PHE A 120 -1.94 0.08 -24.81
N SER A 121 -0.63 0.17 -24.56
CA SER A 121 0.31 -0.87 -24.99
C SER A 121 0.06 -2.16 -24.18
N SER A 122 0.10 -3.30 -24.86
CA SER A 122 -0.17 -4.62 -24.26
C SER A 122 0.69 -4.87 -23.02
N ASP A 123 1.98 -4.54 -23.11
CA ASP A 123 2.97 -4.85 -22.07
C ASP A 123 2.71 -4.04 -20.80
N HIS A 124 2.32 -2.77 -20.95
CA HIS A 124 2.01 -1.91 -19.80
C HIS A 124 0.64 -2.23 -19.20
N ILE A 125 -0.37 -2.62 -20.01
CA ILE A 125 -1.66 -3.07 -19.49
C ILE A 125 -1.46 -4.29 -18.60
N THR A 126 -0.79 -5.32 -19.10
CA THR A 126 -0.58 -6.56 -18.34
C THR A 126 0.17 -6.29 -17.05
N ALA A 127 1.26 -5.53 -17.08
CA ALA A 127 2.02 -5.19 -15.86
C ALA A 127 1.19 -4.41 -14.83
N ASN A 128 0.43 -3.41 -15.27
CA ASN A 128 -0.40 -2.57 -14.39
C ASN A 128 -1.54 -3.38 -13.75
N VAL A 129 -2.22 -4.22 -14.54
CA VAL A 129 -3.31 -5.09 -14.06
C VAL A 129 -2.76 -6.14 -13.09
N SER A 130 -1.65 -6.81 -13.41
CA SER A 130 -1.04 -7.79 -12.53
C SER A 130 -0.63 -7.20 -11.18
N LEU A 131 -0.19 -5.94 -11.14
CA LEU A 131 0.13 -5.25 -9.89
C LEU A 131 -1.14 -5.00 -9.05
N LEU A 132 -2.24 -4.54 -9.67
CA LEU A 132 -3.52 -4.39 -8.99
C LEU A 132 -4.07 -5.72 -8.46
N GLU A 133 -3.95 -6.79 -9.26
CA GLU A 133 -4.35 -8.15 -8.87
C GLU A 133 -3.53 -8.67 -7.69
N LEU A 134 -2.21 -8.46 -7.70
CA LEU A 134 -1.34 -8.84 -6.60
C LEU A 134 -1.77 -8.17 -5.29
N PHE A 135 -2.00 -6.86 -5.32
CA PHE A 135 -2.41 -6.11 -4.13
C PHE A 135 -3.82 -6.50 -3.65
N ALA A 136 -4.74 -6.78 -4.57
CA ALA A 136 -6.07 -7.29 -4.25
C ALA A 136 -6.00 -8.68 -3.58
N LEU A 137 -5.16 -9.57 -4.11
CA LEU A 137 -4.93 -10.91 -3.57
C LEU A 137 -4.31 -10.82 -2.17
N LEU A 138 -3.27 -10.00 -1.98
CA LEU A 138 -2.62 -9.82 -0.68
C LEU A 138 -3.57 -9.24 0.37
N GLY A 139 -4.37 -8.22 0.01
CA GLY A 139 -5.39 -7.65 0.88
C GLY A 139 -6.47 -8.66 1.26
N SER A 140 -6.90 -9.49 0.30
CA SER A 140 -7.89 -10.56 0.53
C SER A 140 -7.35 -11.65 1.45
N ILE A 141 -6.10 -12.09 1.24
CA ILE A 141 -5.43 -13.07 2.11
C ILE A 141 -5.31 -12.53 3.54
N GLY A 142 -4.92 -11.26 3.69
CA GLY A 142 -4.87 -10.61 5.00
C GLY A 142 -6.22 -10.66 5.72
N TRP A 143 -7.30 -10.28 5.02
CA TRP A 143 -8.65 -10.33 5.58
C TRP A 143 -9.11 -11.75 5.90
N LEU A 144 -8.83 -12.73 5.04
CA LEU A 144 -9.13 -14.14 5.28
C LEU A 144 -8.41 -14.66 6.52
N GLY A 145 -7.13 -14.32 6.69
CA GLY A 145 -6.37 -14.66 7.90
C GLY A 145 -7.06 -14.17 9.17
N ARG A 146 -7.54 -12.92 9.17
CA ARG A 146 -8.34 -12.37 10.28
C ARG A 146 -9.62 -13.17 10.52
N TYR A 147 -10.35 -13.48 9.44
CA TYR A 147 -11.60 -14.24 9.51
C TYR A 147 -11.39 -15.63 10.12
N PHE A 148 -10.33 -16.35 9.72
CA PHE A 148 -9.98 -17.66 10.27
C PHE A 148 -9.56 -17.60 11.73
N LEU A 149 -8.86 -16.54 12.15
CA LEU A 149 -8.46 -16.33 13.55
C LEU A 149 -9.63 -15.92 14.45
N LYS A 150 -10.86 -15.77 13.92
CA LYS A 150 -12.07 -15.33 14.65
C LYS A 150 -11.88 -14.02 15.42
N ILE A 151 -10.96 -13.19 14.94
CA ILE A 151 -10.80 -11.81 15.42
C ILE A 151 -11.93 -11.05 14.73
N SER A 152 -13.17 -11.15 15.24
CA SER A 152 -14.35 -10.48 14.69
C SER A 152 -14.61 -9.18 15.43
#